data_AF-A0A1Z4LJR1-F1
#
_entry.id   AF-A0A1Z4LJR1-F1
#
_cell.length_a   1.000
_cell.length_b   1.000
_cell.length_c   1.000
_cell.angle_alpha   90.00
_cell.angle_beta   90.00
_cell.angle_gamma   90.00
#
_symmetry.space_group_name_H-M   'P 1'
#
loop_
_entity.id
_entity.type
_entity.pdbx_description
1 polymer ?
#
loop_
_entity_poly.entity_id
_entity_poly.type
_entity_poly.pdbx_seq_one_letter_code
_entity_poly.pdbx_strand_id
1 'polypeptide(L)'
;MKIKVIEVGKDIKDATVAAISSPLLKSSIEKARTIIFDVCGNSSLSLQEVNSAAQIIYQRTNPDAEINFGATIDEQLHGEVKITIIATNFTA
;
A
#
# COMPACT_ATOMS: atom_id res chain seq x y z
N MET A 1 -14.92 -0.89 10.40
CA MET A 1 -13.64 -0.29 10.83
C MET A 1 -12.83 0.10 9.61
N LYS A 2 -12.11 1.22 9.64
CA LYS A 2 -11.18 1.64 8.58
C LYS A 2 -9.79 1.78 9.22
N ILE A 3 -8.78 1.11 8.68
CA ILE A 3 -7.40 1.21 9.15
C ILE A 3 -6.61 1.92 8.08
N LYS A 4 -5.85 2.96 8.48
CA LYS A 4 -4.89 3.65 7.62
C LYS A 4 -3.49 3.35 8.12
N VAL A 5 -2.63 2.91 7.21
CA VAL A 5 -1.19 2.75 7.43
C VAL A 5 -0.45 3.67 6.47
N ILE A 6 0.65 4.24 6.94
CA ILE A 6 1.61 4.97 6.11
C ILE A 6 2.99 4.43 6.46
N GLU A 7 3.74 4.01 5.46
CA GLU A 7 5.15 3.68 5.61
C GLU A 7 5.98 4.47 4.59
N VAL A 8 7.20 4.82 4.95
CA VAL A 8 8.15 5.53 4.09
C VAL A 8 9.44 4.71 4.01
N GLY A 9 9.95 4.51 2.80
CA GLY A 9 11.18 3.76 2.58
C GLY A 9 11.85 4.16 1.27
N LYS A 10 13.03 3.58 0.99
CA LYS A 10 13.75 3.82 -0.28
C LYS A 10 13.42 2.77 -1.32
N ASP A 11 13.26 1.51 -0.91
CA ASP A 11 12.87 0.42 -1.78
C ASP A 11 11.35 0.23 -1.72
N ILE A 12 10.72 0.20 -2.90
CA ILE A 12 9.26 0.07 -3.04
C ILE A 12 8.73 -1.23 -2.43
N LYS A 13 9.47 -2.34 -2.56
CA LYS A 13 9.02 -3.66 -2.10
C LYS A 13 9.09 -3.70 -0.58
N ASP A 14 10.19 -3.23 -0.01
CA ASP A 14 10.37 -3.19 1.44
C ASP A 14 9.35 -2.26 2.10
N ALA A 15 9.13 -1.05 1.54
CA ALA A 15 8.12 -0.13 2.04
C ALA A 15 6.70 -0.71 1.95
N THR A 16 6.39 -1.43 0.88
CA THR A 16 5.10 -2.11 0.72
C THR A 16 4.93 -3.23 1.73
N VAL A 17 5.96 -4.08 1.93
CA VAL A 17 5.95 -5.17 2.90
C VAL A 17 5.81 -4.65 4.33
N ALA A 18 6.49 -3.56 4.65
CA ALA A 18 6.34 -2.88 5.93
C ALA A 18 4.90 -2.40 6.13
N ALA A 19 4.29 -1.79 5.11
CA ALA A 19 2.94 -1.25 5.21
C ALA A 19 1.89 -2.33 5.45
N ILE A 20 1.96 -3.46 4.75
CA ILE A 20 1.01 -4.58 4.95
C ILE A 20 1.24 -5.31 6.28
N SER A 21 2.45 -5.24 6.84
CA SER A 21 2.83 -5.91 8.10
C SER A 21 2.74 -4.98 9.30
N SER A 22 2.29 -3.74 9.09
CA SER A 22 2.28 -2.71 10.12
C SER A 22 1.40 -3.11 11.30
N PRO A 23 1.85 -2.95 12.56
CA PRO A 23 1.04 -3.25 13.75
C PRO A 23 -0.26 -2.45 13.85
N LEU A 24 -0.36 -1.34 13.09
CA LEU A 24 -1.57 -0.54 12.98
C LEU A 24 -2.71 -1.30 12.28
N LEU A 25 -2.39 -2.29 11.43
CA LEU A 25 -3.31 -3.30 10.92
C LEU A 25 -3.65 -4.31 12.03
N LYS A 26 -4.45 -3.87 13.00
CA LYS A 26 -4.99 -4.71 14.10
C LYS A 26 -5.67 -5.99 13.62
N SER A 27 -6.16 -5.98 12.37
CA SER A 27 -6.72 -7.15 11.69
C SER A 27 -5.90 -7.38 10.42
N SER A 28 -5.60 -8.64 10.12
CA SER A 28 -4.87 -9.02 8.89
C SER A 28 -5.55 -8.40 7.67
N ILE A 29 -4.73 -7.86 6.76
CA ILE A 29 -5.20 -7.27 5.49
C ILE A 29 -5.94 -8.30 4.63
N GLU A 30 -5.68 -9.59 4.83
CA GLU A 30 -6.40 -10.72 4.21
C GLU A 30 -7.89 -10.75 4.53
N LYS A 31 -8.30 -10.17 5.66
CA LYS A 31 -9.72 -10.10 6.05
C LYS A 31 -10.46 -8.89 5.47
N ALA A 32 -9.74 -7.94 4.87
CA ALA A 32 -10.35 -6.74 4.28
C ALA A 32 -10.98 -7.06 2.93
N ARG A 33 -12.24 -6.63 2.72
CA ARG A 33 -12.93 -6.77 1.43
C ARG A 33 -12.70 -5.60 0.48
N THR A 34 -12.28 -4.46 1.00
CA THR A 34 -12.01 -3.27 0.19
C THR A 34 -10.72 -2.64 0.66
N ILE A 35 -9.80 -2.45 -0.30
CA ILE A 35 -8.46 -1.92 -0.06
C ILE A 35 -8.21 -0.78 -1.03
N ILE A 36 -7.77 0.34 -0.48
CA ILE A 36 -7.33 1.49 -1.25
C ILE A 36 -5.87 1.70 -0.89
N PHE A 37 -4.98 1.82 -1.88
CA PHE A 37 -3.61 2.21 -1.62
C PHE A 37 -3.11 3.29 -2.57
N ASP A 38 -2.16 4.07 -2.09
CA ASP A 38 -1.48 5.11 -2.87
C ASP A 38 0.03 4.91 -2.75
N VAL A 39 0.70 5.00 -3.90
CA VAL A 39 2.15 5.00 -4.01
C VAL A 39 2.58 6.42 -4.31
N CYS A 40 3.28 7.03 -3.36
CA CYS A 40 3.74 8.40 -3.47
C CYS A 40 5.26 8.44 -3.60
N GLY A 41 5.77 9.14 -4.61
CA GLY A 41 7.21 9.29 -4.90
C GLY A 41 7.44 10.58 -5.68
N ASN A 42 8.69 10.92 -5.96
CA ASN A 42 9.00 12.07 -6.82
C ASN A 42 8.86 11.71 -8.32
N SER A 43 9.22 12.64 -9.20
CA SER A 43 9.20 12.42 -10.67
C SER A 43 9.98 11.20 -11.17
N SER A 44 10.83 10.58 -10.35
CA SER A 44 11.53 9.34 -10.71
C SER A 44 10.71 8.07 -10.46
N LEU A 45 9.53 8.17 -9.82
CA LEU A 45 8.66 7.03 -9.55
C LEU A 45 8.18 6.39 -10.86
N SER A 46 8.57 5.15 -11.07
CA SER A 46 8.23 4.42 -12.29
C SER A 46 6.93 3.64 -12.17
N LEU A 47 6.25 3.42 -13.31
CA LEU A 47 5.09 2.54 -13.39
C LEU A 47 5.43 1.11 -12.93
N GLN A 48 6.67 0.66 -13.14
CA GLN A 48 7.13 -0.67 -12.73
C GLN A 48 7.18 -0.79 -11.19
N GLU A 49 7.60 0.26 -10.48
CA GLU A 49 7.57 0.28 -9.02
C GLU A 49 6.13 0.28 -8.49
N VAL A 50 5.26 1.13 -9.06
CA VAL A 50 3.83 1.15 -8.70
C VAL A 50 3.21 -0.24 -8.91
N ASN A 51 3.50 -0.89 -10.05
CA ASN A 51 3.01 -2.24 -10.34
C ASN A 51 3.60 -3.29 -9.37
N SER A 52 4.86 -3.13 -8.94
CA SER A 52 5.47 -4.03 -7.96
C SER A 52 4.76 -3.94 -6.60
N ALA A 53 4.44 -2.74 -6.14
CA ALA A 53 3.65 -2.53 -4.93
C ALA A 53 2.26 -3.16 -5.06
N ALA A 54 1.59 -2.94 -6.19
CA ALA A 54 0.28 -3.50 -6.48
C ALA A 54 0.27 -5.04 -6.43
N GLN A 55 1.26 -5.69 -7.04
CA GLN A 55 1.39 -7.15 -7.02
C GLN A 55 1.61 -7.70 -5.61
N ILE A 56 2.45 -7.06 -4.80
CA ILE A 56 2.69 -7.49 -3.41
C ILE A 56 1.41 -7.38 -2.59
N ILE A 57 0.68 -6.28 -2.71
CA ILE A 57 -0.60 -6.09 -2.01
C ILE A 57 -1.59 -7.16 -2.47
N TYR A 58 -1.77 -7.33 -3.79
CA TYR A 58 -2.70 -8.33 -4.35
C TYR A 58 -2.44 -9.76 -3.83
N GLN A 59 -1.17 -10.17 -3.74
CA GLN A 59 -0.77 -11.49 -3.26
C GLN A 59 -1.04 -11.70 -1.76
N ARG A 60 -1.27 -10.63 -1.00
CA ARG A 60 -1.43 -10.65 0.46
C ARG A 60 -2.86 -10.34 0.88
N THR A 61 -3.77 -10.23 -0.07
CA THR A 61 -5.16 -9.84 0.16
C THR A 61 -6.11 -10.94 -0.29
N ASN A 62 -7.36 -10.87 0.16
CA ASN A 62 -8.38 -11.81 -0.29
C ASN A 62 -8.53 -11.73 -1.83
N PRO A 63 -8.58 -12.86 -2.55
CA PRO A 63 -8.81 -12.88 -4.00
C PRO A 63 -10.10 -12.16 -4.45
N ASP A 64 -11.11 -12.11 -3.57
CA ASP A 64 -12.39 -11.43 -3.79
C ASP A 64 -12.39 -9.98 -3.27
N ALA A 65 -11.24 -9.45 -2.80
CA ALA A 65 -11.14 -8.07 -2.35
C ALA A 65 -11.19 -7.09 -3.54
N GLU A 66 -11.96 -6.03 -3.39
CA GLU A 66 -11.92 -4.89 -4.29
C GLU A 66 -10.70 -4.03 -3.96
N ILE A 67 -9.82 -3.84 -4.94
CA ILE A 67 -8.57 -3.10 -4.78
C ILE A 67 -8.56 -1.90 -5.73
N ASN A 68 -8.46 -0.70 -5.15
CA ASN A 68 -8.28 0.55 -5.88
C ASN A 68 -6.91 1.13 -5.56
N PHE A 69 -6.19 1.61 -6.57
CA PHE A 69 -4.87 2.17 -6.37
C PHE A 69 -4.62 3.47 -7.12
N GLY A 70 -3.72 4.27 -6.56
CA GLY A 70 -3.25 5.53 -7.13
C GLY A 70 -1.73 5.65 -7.07
N ALA A 71 -1.22 6.58 -7.88
CA ALA A 71 0.14 7.05 -7.79
C ALA A 71 0.12 8.57 -7.65
N THR A 72 0.88 9.09 -6.70
CA THR A 72 0.95 10.52 -6.40
C THR A 72 2.38 11.00 -6.55
N ILE A 73 2.59 12.08 -7.31
CA ILE A 73 3.90 12.72 -7.42
C ILE A 73 4.05 13.78 -6.34
N ASP A 74 5.09 13.66 -5.53
CA ASP A 74 5.48 14.60 -4.48
C ASP A 74 6.99 14.88 -4.60
N GLU A 75 7.32 16.05 -5.17
CA GLU A 75 8.71 16.48 -5.39
C GLU A 75 9.50 16.73 -4.09
N GLN A 76 8.82 16.77 -2.94
CA GLN A 76 9.48 16.90 -1.64
C GLN A 76 10.13 15.58 -1.19
N LEU A 77 9.77 14.46 -1.81
CA LEU A 77 10.37 13.16 -1.54
C LEU A 77 11.73 13.04 -2.24
N HIS A 78 12.79 12.93 -1.46
CA HIS A 78 14.16 12.88 -1.99
C HIS A 78 14.66 11.44 -2.14
N GLY A 79 14.11 10.72 -3.12
CA GLY A 79 14.45 9.31 -3.37
C GLY A 79 13.78 8.33 -2.40
N GLU A 80 12.77 8.80 -1.70
CA GLU A 80 11.90 7.99 -0.84
C GLU A 80 10.58 7.74 -1.55
N VAL A 81 9.95 6.63 -1.19
CA VAL A 81 8.60 6.26 -1.55
C VAL A 81 7.77 6.11 -0.29
N LYS A 82 6.57 6.67 -0.33
CA LYS A 82 5.56 6.62 0.73
C LYS A 82 4.41 5.75 0.26
N ILE A 83 4.15 4.67 0.99
CA ILE A 83 3.03 3.77 0.75
C ILE A 83 1.94 4.08 1.76
N THR A 84 0.75 4.44 1.28
CA THR A 84 -0.43 4.58 2.12
C THR A 84 -1.40 3.46 1.82
N ILE A 85 -1.82 2.69 2.82
CA ILE A 85 -2.83 1.64 2.69
C ILE A 85 -4.02 1.97 3.57
N ILE A 86 -5.22 1.89 2.99
CA ILE A 86 -6.50 2.01 3.67
C ILE A 86 -7.26 0.71 3.47
N ALA A 87 -7.40 -0.07 4.53
CA ALA A 87 -8.14 -1.32 4.52
C ALA A 87 -9.47 -1.15 5.27
N THR A 88 -10.55 -1.65 4.67
CA THR A 88 -11.90 -1.49 5.20
C THR A 88 -12.75 -2.73 4.99
N ASN A 89 -13.92 -2.75 5.62
CA ASN A 89 -14.92 -3.82 5.47
C ASN A 89 -14.36 -5.21 5.81
N PHE A 90 -13.77 -5.32 7.01
CA PHE A 90 -13.19 -6.56 7.52
C PHE A 90 -14.28 -7.56 7.89
N THR A 91 -14.13 -8.81 7.45
CA THR A 91 -14.94 -9.93 7.98
C THR A 91 -14.49 -10.27 9.39
N ALA A 92 -15.45 -10.60 10.26
CA ALA A 92 -15.18 -11.07 11.63
C ALA A 92 -14.33 -12.36 11.61
#